data_AF-A0A2W4JFG0-F1
#
_entry.id   AF-A0A2W4JFG0-F1
#
_cell.length_a   1.000
_cell.length_b   1.000
_cell.length_c   1.000
_cell.angle_alpha   90.00
_cell.angle_beta   90.00
_cell.angle_gamma   90.00
#
_symmetry.space_group_name_H-M   'P 1'
#
loop_
_entity.id
_entity.type
_entity.pdbx_description
1 polymer ?
#
loop_
_entity_poly.entity_id
_entity_poly.type
_entity_poly.pdbx_seq_one_letter_code
_entity_poly.pdbx_strand_id
1 'polypeptide(L)' 'MSRAQLAAKLMELAGTTYAEEAGITLRNKPTPLYRLLVLATLLSTRIKASIAVAAARELREFGTPRTMRDATWQTRAN' A
#
# COMPACT_ATOMS: atom_id res chain seq x y z
N MET A 1 -14.27 2.55 -25.66
CA MET A 1 -13.36 1.77 -24.80
C MET A 1 -14.01 1.62 -23.43
N SER A 2 -14.08 0.42 -22.87
CA SER A 2 -14.64 0.19 -21.52
C SER A 2 -13.65 0.67 -20.44
N ARG A 3 -14.13 0.89 -19.20
CA ARG A 3 -13.25 1.23 -18.07
C ARG A 3 -12.16 0.18 -17.83
N ALA A 4 -12.50 -1.09 -18.03
CA ALA A 4 -11.54 -2.20 -17.90
C ALA A 4 -10.46 -2.13 -18.98
N GLN A 5 -10.82 -1.83 -20.23
CA GLN A 5 -9.85 -1.65 -21.32
C GLN A 5 -8.95 -0.44 -21.07
N LEU A 6 -9.49 0.64 -20.49
CA LEU A 6 -8.70 1.82 -20.10
C LEU A 6 -7.70 1.50 -19.00
N ALA A 7 -8.14 0.82 -17.95
CA ALA A 7 -7.25 0.39 -16.88
C ALA A 7 -6.12 -0.52 -17.43
N ALA A 8 -6.45 -1.50 -18.26
CA ALA A 8 -5.46 -2.39 -18.86
C ALA A 8 -4.41 -1.64 -19.70
N LYS A 9 -4.84 -0.69 -20.55
CA LYS A 9 -3.92 0.13 -21.36
C LYS A 9 -3.03 1.02 -20.49
N LEU A 10 -3.57 1.58 -19.40
CA LEU A 10 -2.77 2.35 -18.46
C LEU A 10 -1.72 1.49 -17.76
N MET A 11 -2.07 0.25 -17.38
CA MET A 11 -1.13 -0.70 -16.78
C MET A 11 -0.03 -1.12 -17.77
N GLU A 12 -0.36 -1.30 -19.05
CA GLU A 12 0.65 -1.59 -20.09
C GLU A 12 1.70 -0.46 -20.20
N LEU A 13 1.27 0.80 -20.08
CA LEU A 13 2.15 1.96 -20.20
C LEU A 13 2.90 2.31 -18.90
N ALA A 14 2.23 2.19 -17.75
CA ALA A 14 2.76 2.63 -16.46
C ALA A 14 3.43 1.50 -15.66
N GLY A 15 3.20 0.24 -16.02
CA GLY A 15 3.74 -0.91 -15.32
C GLY A 15 2.86 -1.35 -14.15
N THR A 16 3.43 -1.44 -12.96
CA THR A 16 2.78 -1.97 -11.75
C THR A 16 2.02 -0.92 -10.96
N THR A 17 1.03 -1.35 -10.18
CA THR A 17 0.39 -0.44 -9.21
C THR A 17 1.28 -0.27 -7.97
N TYR A 18 1.15 0.86 -7.27
CA TYR A 18 1.80 1.02 -5.97
C TYR A 18 1.40 -0.05 -4.95
N ALA A 19 0.19 -0.61 -5.05
CA ALA A 19 -0.24 -1.71 -4.19
C ALA A 19 0.58 -2.98 -4.47
N GLU A 20 0.78 -3.35 -5.74
CA GLU A 20 1.63 -4.46 -6.13
C GLU A 20 3.10 -4.19 -5.78
N GLU A 21 3.58 -2.98 -6.04
CA GLU A 21 4.91 -2.54 -5.64
C GLU A 21 5.08 -2.54 -4.12
N ALA A 22 4.03 -2.42 -3.31
CA ALA A 22 4.09 -2.56 -1.85
C ALA A 22 3.90 -4.02 -1.38
N GLY A 23 3.80 -4.99 -2.30
CA GLY A 23 3.53 -6.39 -1.98
C GLY A 23 2.14 -6.62 -1.38
N ILE A 24 1.16 -5.80 -1.77
CA ILE A 24 -0.24 -5.87 -1.33
C ILE A 24 -1.05 -6.57 -2.44
N THR A 25 -1.35 -7.84 -2.23
CA THR A 25 -2.38 -8.53 -3.04
C THR A 25 -3.75 -8.09 -2.55
N LEU A 26 -4.42 -7.25 -3.34
CA LEU A 26 -5.74 -6.73 -2.97
C LEU A 26 -6.79 -7.85 -2.98
N ARG A 27 -7.44 -8.04 -1.84
CA ARG A 27 -8.60 -8.92 -1.66
C ARG A 27 -9.62 -8.18 -0.80
N ASN A 28 -10.91 -8.47 -0.98
CA ASN A 28 -11.95 -7.92 -0.12
C ASN A 28 -11.93 -8.57 1.28
N LYS A 29 -10.89 -8.27 2.06
CA LYS A 29 -10.61 -8.78 3.40
C LYS A 29 -10.01 -7.65 4.25
N PRO A 30 -10.24 -7.63 5.58
CA PRO A 30 -9.78 -6.54 6.44
C PRO A 30 -8.28 -6.24 6.33
N THR A 31 -7.41 -7.25 6.38
CA THR A 31 -5.94 -7.08 6.37
C THR A 31 -5.41 -6.43 5.08
N PRO A 32 -5.70 -6.93 3.86
CA PRO A 32 -5.29 -6.24 2.63
C PRO A 32 -5.86 -4.83 2.47
N LEU A 33 -7.13 -4.60 2.86
CA LEU A 33 -7.75 -3.28 2.79
C LEU A 33 -7.10 -2.29 3.75
N TYR A 34 -6.75 -2.73 4.96
CA TYR A 34 -6.02 -1.91 5.91
C TYR A 34 -4.61 -1.56 5.41
N ARG A 35 -3.87 -2.53 4.85
CA ARG A 35 -2.56 -2.28 4.25
C ARG A 35 -2.65 -1.27 3.09
N LEU A 36 -3.70 -1.36 2.27
CA LEU A 36 -3.95 -0.38 1.21
C LEU A 36 -4.25 1.02 1.77
N LEU A 37 -5.02 1.13 2.85
CA LEU A 37 -5.30 2.41 3.53
C LEU A 37 -4.01 3.05 4.09
N VAL A 38 -3.13 2.25 4.68
CA VAL A 38 -1.82 2.72 5.18
C VAL A 38 -0.99 3.26 4.01
N LEU A 39 -0.88 2.51 2.91
CA LEU A 39 -0.18 2.97 1.70
C LEU A 39 -0.78 4.28 1.15
N ALA A 40 -2.10 4.37 1.03
CA ALA A 40 -2.77 5.58 0.55
C ALA A 40 -2.50 6.80 1.45
N THR A 41 -2.45 6.57 2.76
CA THR A 41 -2.13 7.62 3.75
C THR A 41 -0.69 8.11 3.58
N LEU A 42 0.28 7.20 3.43
CA LEU A 42 1.69 7.54 3.21
C LEU A 42 1.89 8.30 1.89
N LEU A 43 1.25 7.83 0.81
CA LEU A 43 1.28 8.49 -0.51
C LEU A 43 0.66 9.89 -0.50
N SER A 44 -0.23 10.19 0.44
CA SER A 44 -0.87 11.50 0.58
C SER A 44 0.03 12.53 1.30
N THR A 45 1.17 12.10 1.85
CA THR A 45 2.15 13.00 2.48
C THR A 45 3.11 13.58 1.44
N ARG A 46 3.83 14.67 1.78
CA ARG A 46 4.79 15.34 0.87
C ARG A 46 6.12 14.59 0.77
N ILE A 47 6.09 13.32 0.38
CA ILE A 47 7.26 12.46 0.19
C ILE A 47 7.26 11.81 -1.19
N LYS A 48 8.41 11.27 -1.62
CA LYS A 48 8.49 10.50 -2.87
C LYS A 48 7.63 9.24 -2.75
N ALA A 49 6.94 8.88 -3.82
CA ALA A 49 6.12 7.67 -3.87
C ALA A 49 6.92 6.40 -3.53
N SER A 50 8.18 6.31 -3.97
CA SER A 50 9.06 5.19 -3.62
C SER A 50 9.32 5.06 -2.12
N ILE A 51 9.41 6.18 -1.39
CA ILE A 51 9.57 6.19 0.08
C ILE A 51 8.26 5.71 0.74
N ALA A 52 7.11 6.17 0.25
CA ALA A 52 5.81 5.70 0.75
C ALA A 52 5.60 4.20 0.54
N VAL A 53 5.97 3.67 -0.63
CA VAL A 53 5.91 2.24 -0.96
C VAL A 53 6.85 1.44 -0.06
N ALA A 54 8.10 1.88 0.11
CA ALA A 54 9.07 1.22 0.98
C ALA A 54 8.57 1.19 2.44
N ALA A 55 8.11 2.32 2.97
CA ALA A 55 7.55 2.39 4.32
C ALA A 55 6.33 1.47 4.48
N ALA A 56 5.44 1.40 3.47
CA ALA A 56 4.29 0.50 3.51
C ALA A 56 4.69 -0.99 3.49
N ARG A 57 5.83 -1.35 2.86
CA ARG A 57 6.39 -2.71 2.90
C ARG A 57 6.88 -3.07 4.29
N GLU A 58 7.64 -2.18 4.94
CA GLU A 58 8.17 -2.43 6.29
C GLU A 58 7.02 -2.59 7.30
N LEU A 59 5.98 -1.76 7.19
CA LEU A 59 4.80 -1.83 8.06
C LEU A 59 3.90 -3.06 7.84
N ARG A 60 4.24 -3.97 6.91
CA ARG A 60 3.42 -5.15 6.56
C ARG A 60 3.13 -6.04 7.76
N GLU A 61 4.05 -6.18 8.70
CA GLU A 61 3.89 -7.03 9.89
C GLU A 61 2.77 -6.54 10.80
N PHE A 62 2.48 -5.23 10.78
CA PHE A 62 1.38 -4.61 11.51
C PHE A 62 0.10 -4.55 10.65
N GLY A 63 -0.20 -5.62 9.91
CA GLY A 63 -1.23 -5.66 8.87
C GLY A 63 -2.69 -5.48 9.32
N THR A 64 -2.97 -5.16 10.58
CA THR A 64 -4.31 -4.82 11.08
C THR A 64 -4.28 -3.53 11.92
N PRO A 65 -5.41 -2.80 12.05
CA PRO A 65 -5.48 -1.62 12.92
C PRO A 65 -5.06 -1.92 14.37
N ARG A 66 -5.41 -3.09 14.89
CA ARG A 66 -5.09 -3.51 16.26
C ARG A 66 -3.58 -3.70 16.44
N THR A 67 -2.95 -4.48 15.56
CA THR A 67 -1.50 -4.71 15.61
C THR A 67 -0.70 -3.42 15.42
N MET A 68 -1.17 -2.50 14.57
CA MET A 68 -0.52 -1.20 14.38
C MET A 68 -0.62 -0.31 15.63
N ARG A 69 -1.78 -0.30 16.29
CA ARG A 69 -2.01 0.46 17.51
C ARG A 69 -1.18 -0.08 18.68
N ASP A 70 -1.06 -1.40 18.76
CA ASP A 70 -0.35 -2.08 19.86
C ASP A 70 1.18 -2.04 19.66
N ALA A 71 1.66 -1.65 18.48
CA ALA A 71 3.08 -1.50 18.18
C ALA A 71 3.67 -0.21 18.78
N THR A 72 4.89 -0.32 19.33
CA THR A 72 5.62 0.86 19.78
C THR A 72 6.14 1.69 18.60
N TRP A 73 6.61 2.91 18.86
CA TRP A 73 7.27 3.70 17.81
C TRP A 73 8.54 3.00 17.31
N GLN A 74 9.35 2.45 18.22
CA GLN A 74 10.60 1.75 17.90
C GLN A 74 10.32 0.54 17.00
N THR A 75 9.30 -0.26 17.32
CA THR A 75 8.93 -1.44 16.50
C THR A 75 8.51 -1.06 15.08
N ARG A 76 7.96 0.15 14.87
CA ARG A 76 7.51 0.60 13.54
C ARG A 76 8.59 1.28 12.71
N ALA A 77 9.66 1.76 13.34
CA ALA A 77 10.73 2.53 12.69
C ALA A 77 12.03 1.75 12.52
N ASN A 78 12.10 0.52 13.05
CA ASN A 78 13.27 -0.36 13.01
C ASN A 78 13.35 -1.19 11.72
#